data_AF-C5ME17-F1
#
_entry.id   AF-C5ME17-F1
#
_cell.length_a   1.000
_cell.length_b   1.000
_cell.length_c   1.000
_cell.angle_alpha   90.00
_cell.angle_beta   90.00
_cell.angle_gamma   90.00
#
_symmetry.space_group_name_H-M   'P 1'
#
loop_
_entity.id
_entity.type
_entity.pdbx_description
1 polymer ?
#
loop_
_entity_poly.entity_id
_entity_poly.type
_entity_poly.pdbx_seq_one_letter_code
_entity_poly.pdbx_strand_id
1 'polypeptide(L)'
;MFRSTFGRSKRLFSTFSFVKSSYNNVPRKTLADIRQLYDSGEPISMVTSHDFITSQFLEHAKVDINLIGDSLANTTLGYDDTNELTLDEFLYHVKSVQRGNAHSLLIADLPFGSFESSVEQATQTAIKLIQKGKIQGVKIEGGDDEIIPTIKKLVSIGIPVMGHVGLTPQKHNALGGYKLQGRTVDDSVRIFKECMKLQEAGVFAIVLECIPNKLSQYITEKLSVPTIGIGAGPHTSGQVLVISDLLGMRGSHVPKFVQQYGNFLEQAVNGIKKYQEDVKSRTFPNPDAHGFKMKKEVLDQFKENVKDL
;
A
#
# COMPACT_ATOMS: atom_id res chain seq x y z
N MET A 1 73.12 7.55 21.56
CA MET A 1 71.92 7.01 22.22
C MET A 1 70.92 8.14 22.32
N PHE A 2 69.71 7.97 21.78
CA PHE A 2 68.57 8.93 21.77
C PHE A 2 68.78 10.26 21.02
N ARG A 3 67.82 10.87 20.32
CA ARG A 3 66.58 10.51 19.60
C ARG A 3 66.19 11.85 18.95
N SER A 4 66.21 11.99 17.62
CA SER A 4 65.72 13.23 16.99
C SER A 4 64.19 13.20 16.87
N THR A 5 63.58 14.28 17.33
CA THR A 5 62.14 14.53 17.30
C THR A 5 61.75 15.12 15.95
N PHE A 6 60.98 14.37 15.16
CA PHE A 6 60.22 14.92 14.04
C PHE A 6 58.72 14.78 14.33
N GLY A 7 58.03 15.92 14.25
CA GLY A 7 56.64 16.08 14.61
C GLY A 7 55.68 15.31 13.71
N ARG A 8 54.65 14.74 14.33
CA ARG A 8 53.46 14.24 13.65
C ARG A 8 52.30 15.17 13.99
N SER A 9 51.87 15.94 13.00
CA SER A 9 50.58 16.64 13.00
C SER A 9 49.45 15.63 13.23
N LYS A 10 48.79 15.71 14.38
CA LYS A 10 47.49 15.09 14.60
C LYS A 10 46.43 16.15 14.38
N ARG A 11 45.70 16.02 13.26
CA ARG A 11 44.43 16.72 13.06
C ARG A 11 43.49 16.33 14.20
N LEU A 12 43.07 17.33 14.96
CA LEU A 12 42.00 17.22 15.95
C LEU A 12 40.69 16.95 15.19
N PHE A 13 40.23 15.70 15.20
CA PHE A 13 38.82 15.44 14.90
C PHE A 13 38.01 15.92 16.10
N SER A 14 37.12 16.85 15.79
CA SER A 14 36.14 17.45 16.68
C SER A 14 35.55 16.47 17.68
N THR A 15 35.63 16.82 18.96
CA THR A 15 34.74 16.32 20.02
C THR A 15 33.33 16.85 19.76
N PHE A 16 32.60 16.24 18.83
CA PHE A 16 31.17 16.44 18.74
C PHE A 16 30.47 15.52 19.74
N SER A 17 29.71 16.17 20.62
CA SER A 17 28.79 15.62 21.59
C SER A 17 27.98 14.44 21.03
N PHE A 18 27.99 13.33 21.75
CA PHE A 18 26.95 12.30 21.65
C PHE A 18 25.63 12.88 22.15
N VAL A 19 24.91 13.58 21.28
CA VAL A 19 23.45 13.60 21.37
C VAL A 19 22.98 12.36 20.63
N LYS A 20 22.77 11.27 21.38
CA LYS A 20 21.99 10.12 20.90
C LYS A 20 20.59 10.65 20.55
N SER A 21 20.31 10.78 19.27
CA SER A 21 18.96 10.99 18.76
C SER A 21 18.07 9.83 19.20
N SER A 22 17.00 10.14 19.93
CA SER A 22 16.02 9.19 20.45
C SER A 22 14.99 8.73 19.42
N TYR A 23 15.36 8.68 18.13
CA TYR A 23 14.54 8.08 17.09
C TYR A 23 15.05 6.68 16.78
N ASN A 24 14.34 5.67 17.31
CA ASN A 24 14.34 4.30 16.80
C ASN A 24 13.73 4.27 15.39
N ASN A 25 14.35 4.91 14.40
CA ASN A 25 13.91 4.78 13.01
C ASN A 25 14.40 3.43 12.51
N VAL A 26 13.55 2.40 12.67
CA VAL A 26 13.66 1.22 11.82
C VAL A 26 13.53 1.72 10.38
N PRO A 27 14.55 1.52 9.52
CA PRO A 27 14.51 2.01 8.17
C PRO A 27 13.37 1.34 7.39
N ARG A 28 12.87 2.02 6.36
CA ARG A 28 11.89 1.45 5.44
C ARG A 28 12.40 0.13 4.87
N LYS A 29 11.56 -0.91 4.84
CA LYS A 29 11.86 -2.17 4.18
C LYS A 29 12.24 -1.96 2.72
N THR A 30 13.23 -2.71 2.31
CA THR A 30 13.83 -2.73 0.98
C THR A 30 13.51 -4.04 0.27
N LEU A 31 13.87 -4.14 -1.01
CA LEU A 31 13.79 -5.42 -1.73
C LEU A 31 14.64 -6.51 -1.09
N ALA A 32 15.77 -6.17 -0.45
CA ALA A 32 16.62 -7.12 0.23
C ALA A 32 15.93 -7.72 1.46
N ASP A 33 15.15 -6.91 2.19
CA ASP A 33 14.38 -7.38 3.33
C ASP A 33 13.25 -8.33 2.89
N ILE A 34 12.56 -8.02 1.78
CA ILE A 34 11.55 -8.92 1.21
C ILE A 34 12.19 -10.21 0.70
N ARG A 35 13.37 -10.13 0.08
CA ARG A 35 14.13 -11.30 -0.36
C ARG A 35 14.54 -12.17 0.82
N GLN A 36 14.96 -11.57 1.92
CA GLN A 36 15.33 -12.28 3.15
C GLN A 36 14.14 -13.05 3.75
N LEU A 37 12.95 -12.45 3.79
CA LEU A 37 11.73 -13.14 4.22
C LEU A 37 11.47 -14.38 3.34
N TYR A 38 11.55 -14.22 2.02
CA TYR A 38 11.38 -15.33 1.08
C TYR A 38 12.42 -16.43 1.29
N ASP A 39 13.71 -16.10 1.35
CA ASP A 39 14.79 -17.08 1.49
C ASP A 39 14.77 -17.81 2.84
N SER A 40 14.21 -17.18 3.88
CA SER A 40 14.01 -17.79 5.22
C SER A 40 12.70 -18.56 5.35
N GLY A 41 11.80 -18.46 4.38
CA GLY A 41 10.47 -19.07 4.42
C GLY A 41 9.48 -18.35 5.35
N GLU A 42 9.79 -17.13 5.80
CA GLU A 42 8.86 -16.30 6.57
C GLU A 42 7.81 -15.69 5.62
N PRO A 43 6.50 -15.92 5.84
CA PRO A 43 5.47 -15.42 4.94
C PRO A 43 5.42 -13.88 4.88
N ILE A 44 5.37 -13.33 3.67
CA ILE A 44 5.34 -11.88 3.43
C ILE A 44 3.90 -11.36 3.63
N SER A 45 3.75 -10.36 4.50
CA SER A 45 2.49 -9.63 4.71
C SER A 45 2.39 -8.41 3.79
N MET A 46 1.32 -8.33 3.03
CA MET A 46 1.03 -7.19 2.16
C MET A 46 -0.41 -6.73 2.37
N VAL A 47 -0.63 -5.42 2.49
CA VAL A 47 -1.97 -4.86 2.66
C VAL A 47 -2.04 -3.56 1.85
N THR A 48 -3.21 -3.26 1.28
CA THR A 48 -3.36 -1.98 0.59
C THR A 48 -3.46 -0.80 1.56
N SER A 49 -3.15 0.40 1.11
CA SER A 49 -3.65 1.63 1.74
C SER A 49 -3.93 2.69 0.69
N HIS A 50 -4.82 3.62 1.02
CA HIS A 50 -5.37 4.55 0.03
C HIS A 50 -5.22 6.01 0.46
N ASP A 51 -4.87 6.27 1.73
CA ASP A 51 -4.63 7.60 2.25
C ASP A 51 -3.64 7.59 3.42
N PHE A 52 -3.39 8.78 3.98
CA PHE A 52 -2.52 8.95 5.15
C PHE A 52 -2.98 8.11 6.37
N ILE A 53 -4.29 8.04 6.64
CA ILE A 53 -4.83 7.40 7.85
C ILE A 53 -4.67 5.88 7.74
N THR A 54 -5.12 5.30 6.63
CA THR A 54 -4.98 3.87 6.35
C THR A 54 -3.52 3.46 6.28
N SER A 55 -2.64 4.31 5.74
CA SER A 55 -1.19 4.07 5.78
C SER A 55 -0.63 4.06 7.21
N GLN A 56 -1.12 4.93 8.10
CA GLN A 56 -0.69 4.94 9.50
C GLN A 56 -1.12 3.66 10.23
N PHE A 57 -2.27 3.07 9.88
CA PHE A 57 -2.66 1.77 10.43
C PHE A 57 -1.64 0.68 10.08
N LEU A 58 -1.21 0.61 8.82
CA LEU A 58 -0.18 -0.32 8.35
C LEU A 58 1.18 -0.03 8.99
N GLU A 59 1.53 1.25 9.16
CA GLU A 59 2.76 1.67 9.84
C GLU A 59 2.81 1.15 11.29
N HIS A 60 1.73 1.32 12.04
CA HIS A 60 1.64 0.82 13.41
C HIS A 60 1.62 -0.72 13.49
N ALA A 61 1.04 -1.39 12.48
CA ALA A 61 1.00 -2.84 12.38
C ALA A 61 2.32 -3.45 11.84
N LYS A 62 3.22 -2.63 11.29
CA LYS A 62 4.51 -3.05 10.70
C LYS A 62 4.39 -4.08 9.58
N VAL A 63 3.39 -3.92 8.70
CA VAL A 63 3.22 -4.76 7.50
C VAL A 63 4.47 -4.69 6.61
N ASP A 64 4.83 -5.77 5.91
CA ASP A 64 6.06 -5.81 5.12
C ASP A 64 5.98 -4.94 3.87
N ILE A 65 4.87 -5.06 3.12
CA ILE A 65 4.61 -4.32 1.89
C ILE A 65 3.30 -3.54 2.02
N ASN A 66 3.36 -2.24 1.75
CA ASN A 66 2.19 -1.40 1.61
C ASN A 66 1.91 -1.18 0.11
N LEU A 67 0.74 -1.62 -0.36
CA LEU A 67 0.33 -1.45 -1.75
C LEU A 67 -0.65 -0.29 -1.90
N ILE A 68 -0.29 0.70 -2.71
CA ILE A 68 -1.25 1.68 -3.20
C ILE A 68 -1.90 1.07 -4.45
N GLY A 69 -3.00 0.36 -4.24
CA GLY A 69 -3.73 -0.33 -5.31
C GLY A 69 -4.73 0.56 -6.03
N ASP A 70 -4.95 0.32 -7.32
CA ASP A 70 -6.01 0.95 -8.12
C ASP A 70 -7.43 0.54 -7.66
N SER A 71 -7.54 -0.53 -6.86
CA SER A 71 -8.74 -0.90 -6.09
C SER A 71 -9.33 0.28 -5.28
N LEU A 72 -8.54 1.32 -5.00
CA LEU A 72 -9.01 2.57 -4.39
C LEU A 72 -10.16 3.22 -5.17
N ALA A 73 -10.24 3.00 -6.49
CA ALA A 73 -11.33 3.47 -7.33
C ALA A 73 -12.67 3.04 -6.73
N ASN A 74 -12.83 1.74 -6.44
CA ASN A 74 -14.07 1.22 -5.88
C ASN A 74 -14.16 1.38 -4.37
N THR A 75 -13.06 1.16 -3.65
CA THR A 75 -13.10 1.04 -2.18
C THR A 75 -13.05 2.39 -1.47
N THR A 76 -12.51 3.41 -2.13
CA THR A 76 -12.27 4.74 -1.54
C THR A 76 -13.00 5.84 -2.29
N LEU A 77 -12.94 5.85 -3.62
CA LEU A 77 -13.59 6.88 -4.44
C LEU A 77 -15.04 6.57 -4.80
N GLY A 78 -15.43 5.29 -4.71
CA GLY A 78 -16.79 4.85 -5.00
C GLY A 78 -17.12 4.79 -6.49
N TYR A 79 -16.12 4.72 -7.36
CA TYR A 79 -16.31 4.38 -8.77
C TYR A 79 -16.84 2.96 -8.94
N ASP A 80 -17.56 2.73 -10.03
CA ASP A 80 -18.10 1.40 -10.35
C ASP A 80 -17.02 0.51 -10.99
N ASP A 81 -16.04 1.12 -11.68
CA ASP A 81 -14.93 0.45 -12.35
C ASP A 81 -13.57 1.07 -11.96
N THR A 82 -12.53 0.23 -11.77
CA THR A 82 -11.15 0.69 -11.59
C THR A 82 -10.63 1.50 -12.78
N ASN A 83 -11.18 1.27 -13.97
CA ASN A 83 -10.79 1.99 -15.18
C ASN A 83 -11.22 3.46 -15.20
N GLU A 84 -12.10 3.90 -14.30
CA GLU A 84 -12.47 5.31 -14.15
C GLU A 84 -11.35 6.15 -13.50
N LEU A 85 -10.41 5.49 -12.81
CA LEU A 85 -9.36 6.15 -12.05
C LEU A 85 -8.27 6.72 -12.96
N THR A 86 -8.14 8.05 -12.95
CA THR A 86 -7.06 8.72 -13.69
C THR A 86 -5.71 8.63 -12.97
N LEU A 87 -4.60 8.73 -13.72
CA LEU A 87 -3.26 8.77 -13.14
C LEU A 87 -3.04 9.95 -12.19
N ASP A 88 -3.69 11.10 -12.44
CA ASP A 88 -3.52 12.29 -11.61
C ASP A 88 -4.25 12.18 -10.26
N GLU A 89 -5.45 11.61 -10.25
CA GLU A 89 -6.16 11.24 -9.01
C GLU A 89 -5.36 10.19 -8.24
N PHE A 90 -4.90 9.14 -8.91
CA PHE A 90 -4.08 8.11 -8.30
C PHE A 90 -2.81 8.67 -7.66
N LEU A 91 -2.09 9.56 -8.34
CA LEU A 91 -0.88 10.20 -7.80
C LEU A 91 -1.17 11.03 -6.53
N TYR A 92 -2.36 11.60 -6.38
CA TYR A 92 -2.74 12.30 -5.15
C TYR A 92 -2.82 11.33 -3.96
N HIS A 93 -3.43 10.17 -4.16
CA HIS A 93 -3.49 9.09 -3.16
C HIS A 93 -2.12 8.53 -2.85
N VAL A 94 -1.28 8.29 -3.86
CA VAL A 94 0.11 7.84 -3.68
C VAL A 94 0.89 8.79 -2.75
N LYS A 95 0.77 10.11 -2.97
CA LYS A 95 1.41 11.11 -2.09
C LYS A 95 0.81 11.12 -0.68
N SER A 96 -0.48 10.87 -0.55
CA SER A 96 -1.17 10.78 0.75
C SER A 96 -0.65 9.61 1.57
N VAL A 97 -0.62 8.42 0.98
CA VAL A 97 -0.09 7.20 1.59
C VAL A 97 1.39 7.37 1.93
N GLN A 98 2.20 7.91 1.01
CA GLN A 98 3.64 8.05 1.26
C GLN A 98 3.96 8.87 2.51
N ARG A 99 3.15 9.87 2.86
CA ARG A 99 3.32 10.66 4.09
C ARG A 99 3.08 9.85 5.37
N GLY A 100 2.26 8.80 5.30
CA GLY A 100 1.93 7.93 6.42
C GLY A 100 2.77 6.64 6.47
N ASN A 101 3.71 6.44 5.55
CA ASN A 101 4.49 5.20 5.42
C ASN A 101 5.99 5.45 5.63
N ALA A 102 6.52 5.03 6.78
CA ALA A 102 7.94 5.10 7.09
C ALA A 102 8.60 3.71 7.09
N HIS A 103 7.88 2.65 7.48
CA HIS A 103 8.41 1.30 7.66
C HIS A 103 8.21 0.36 6.45
N SER A 104 7.01 0.25 5.88
CA SER A 104 6.75 -0.78 4.86
C SER A 104 7.38 -0.45 3.50
N LEU A 105 7.73 -1.49 2.72
CA LEU A 105 8.11 -1.31 1.32
C LEU A 105 6.89 -0.76 0.55
N LEU A 106 7.00 0.43 -0.03
CA LEU A 106 5.87 1.10 -0.67
C LEU A 106 5.85 0.84 -2.17
N ILE A 107 4.83 0.13 -2.63
CA ILE A 107 4.59 -0.20 -4.03
C ILE A 107 3.29 0.47 -4.47
N ALA A 108 3.22 0.95 -5.71
CA ALA A 108 1.98 1.47 -6.29
C ALA A 108 1.64 0.78 -7.60
N ASP A 109 0.37 0.61 -7.88
CA ASP A 109 -0.07 0.17 -9.21
C ASP A 109 0.28 1.16 -10.31
N LEU A 110 0.39 0.66 -11.54
CA LEU A 110 0.14 1.46 -12.73
C LEU A 110 -1.35 1.38 -13.06
N PRO A 111 -2.12 2.47 -12.91
CA PRO A 111 -3.55 2.46 -13.27
C PRO A 111 -3.77 2.20 -14.75
N PHE A 112 -4.95 1.66 -15.09
CA PHE A 112 -5.36 1.48 -16.47
C PHE A 112 -5.23 2.75 -17.31
N GLY A 113 -4.80 2.61 -18.56
CA GLY A 113 -4.58 3.69 -19.52
C GLY A 113 -3.27 4.46 -19.32
N SER A 114 -2.47 4.12 -18.31
CA SER A 114 -1.21 4.81 -18.00
C SER A 114 0.05 4.10 -18.51
N PHE A 115 -0.06 2.88 -19.06
CA PHE A 115 1.11 2.08 -19.42
C PHE A 115 0.95 1.21 -20.68
N GLU A 116 -0.25 1.07 -21.22
CA GLU A 116 -0.60 0.10 -22.25
C GLU A 116 -0.26 0.60 -23.65
N SER A 117 -0.22 1.93 -23.87
CA SER A 117 -0.04 2.46 -25.24
C SER A 117 1.38 2.28 -25.78
N SER A 118 2.39 2.28 -24.90
CA SER A 118 3.79 2.12 -25.27
C SER A 118 4.69 1.92 -24.05
N VAL A 119 5.86 1.31 -24.28
CA VAL A 119 6.94 1.20 -23.31
C VAL A 119 7.37 2.58 -22.79
N GLU A 120 7.39 3.58 -23.67
CA GLU A 120 7.73 4.96 -23.33
C GLU A 120 6.72 5.59 -22.37
N GLN A 121 5.41 5.43 -22.63
CA GLN A 121 4.36 5.91 -21.74
C GLN A 121 4.49 5.27 -20.35
N ALA A 122 4.58 3.95 -20.29
CA ALA A 122 4.74 3.21 -19.03
C ALA A 122 5.98 3.67 -18.25
N THR A 123 7.10 3.88 -18.95
CA THR A 123 8.34 4.38 -18.37
C THR A 123 8.16 5.77 -17.76
N GLN A 124 7.52 6.70 -18.48
CA GLN A 124 7.25 8.04 -17.98
C GLN A 124 6.32 8.02 -16.77
N THR A 125 5.27 7.19 -16.80
CA THR A 125 4.35 6.99 -15.68
C THR A 125 5.08 6.48 -14.44
N ALA A 126 5.86 5.39 -14.57
CA ALA A 126 6.60 4.82 -13.45
C ALA A 126 7.61 5.82 -12.85
N ILE A 127 8.34 6.56 -13.69
CA ILE A 127 9.24 7.63 -13.24
C ILE A 127 8.46 8.72 -12.49
N LYS A 128 7.29 9.15 -12.99
CA LYS A 128 6.44 10.15 -12.35
C LYS A 128 6.01 9.68 -10.96
N LEU A 129 5.57 8.42 -10.82
CA LEU A 129 5.16 7.85 -9.54
C LEU A 129 6.33 7.75 -8.55
N ILE A 130 7.52 7.34 -9.00
CA ILE A 130 8.71 7.29 -8.14
C ILE A 130 9.14 8.69 -7.69
N GLN A 131 9.29 9.63 -8.62
CA GLN A 131 9.80 10.96 -8.29
C GLN A 131 8.80 11.80 -7.50
N LYS A 132 7.54 11.83 -7.93
CA LYS A 132 6.50 12.69 -7.32
C LYS A 132 5.75 11.98 -6.20
N GLY A 133 5.61 10.66 -6.28
CA GLY A 133 4.96 9.83 -5.27
C GLY A 133 5.90 9.26 -4.21
N LYS A 134 7.23 9.26 -4.46
CA LYS A 134 8.26 8.79 -3.51
C LYS A 134 8.07 7.33 -3.05
N ILE A 135 7.61 6.49 -3.97
CA ILE A 135 7.45 5.04 -3.81
C ILE A 135 8.73 4.30 -4.21
N GLN A 136 8.83 3.01 -3.85
CA GLN A 136 10.01 2.18 -4.12
C GLN A 136 9.90 1.36 -5.41
N GLY A 137 8.68 1.09 -5.88
CA GLY A 137 8.46 0.29 -7.08
C GLY A 137 7.02 0.33 -7.54
N VAL A 138 6.75 -0.33 -8.65
CA VAL A 138 5.42 -0.38 -9.27
C VAL A 138 4.90 -1.81 -9.40
N LYS A 139 3.57 -1.98 -9.38
CA LYS A 139 2.88 -3.22 -9.76
C LYS A 139 2.25 -3.05 -11.14
N ILE A 140 2.38 -4.07 -11.99
CA ILE A 140 1.85 -4.08 -13.36
C ILE A 140 1.10 -5.39 -13.61
N GLU A 141 -0.07 -5.28 -14.23
CA GLU A 141 -0.89 -6.41 -14.61
C GLU A 141 -0.51 -6.99 -15.97
N GLY A 142 -0.45 -8.31 -16.06
CA GLY A 142 -0.12 -9.06 -17.26
C GLY A 142 1.28 -9.67 -17.23
N GLY A 143 1.42 -10.81 -17.91
CA GLY A 143 2.69 -11.47 -18.20
C GLY A 143 2.76 -12.00 -19.64
N ASP A 144 1.91 -11.43 -20.51
CA ASP A 144 1.82 -11.75 -21.93
C ASP A 144 2.95 -11.07 -22.74
N ASP A 145 3.06 -11.43 -24.02
CA ASP A 145 4.14 -10.91 -24.88
C ASP A 145 4.04 -9.40 -25.15
N GLU A 146 2.89 -8.79 -24.86
CA GLU A 146 2.65 -7.35 -25.03
C GLU A 146 3.24 -6.54 -23.86
N ILE A 147 3.07 -7.01 -22.62
CA ILE A 147 3.52 -6.29 -21.42
C ILE A 147 4.99 -6.58 -21.05
N ILE A 148 5.52 -7.75 -21.40
CA ILE A 148 6.90 -8.14 -21.03
C ILE A 148 7.97 -7.16 -21.50
N PRO A 149 7.94 -6.58 -22.73
CA PRO A 149 8.87 -5.53 -23.14
C PRO A 149 8.87 -4.31 -22.20
N THR A 150 7.69 -3.87 -21.74
CA THR A 150 7.55 -2.78 -20.77
C THR A 150 8.23 -3.13 -19.45
N ILE A 151 7.95 -4.31 -18.90
CA ILE A 151 8.54 -4.75 -17.62
C ILE A 151 10.07 -4.82 -17.72
N LYS A 152 10.60 -5.43 -18.79
CA LYS A 152 12.05 -5.47 -19.04
C LYS A 152 12.66 -4.07 -19.09
N LYS A 153 11.99 -3.12 -19.74
CA LYS A 153 12.47 -1.74 -19.81
C LYS A 153 12.54 -1.10 -18.43
N LEU A 154 11.47 -1.19 -17.64
CA LEU A 154 11.41 -0.61 -16.29
C LEU A 154 12.49 -1.19 -15.37
N VAL A 155 12.64 -2.52 -15.37
CA VAL A 155 13.68 -3.21 -14.61
C VAL A 155 15.07 -2.76 -15.06
N SER A 156 15.31 -2.62 -16.37
CA SER A 156 16.62 -2.22 -16.91
C SER A 156 17.09 -0.82 -16.49
N ILE A 157 16.15 0.07 -16.16
CA ILE A 157 16.45 1.42 -15.66
C ILE A 157 16.43 1.52 -14.12
N GLY A 158 16.34 0.37 -13.44
CA GLY A 158 16.41 0.28 -11.99
C GLY A 158 15.08 0.51 -11.26
N ILE A 159 13.94 0.44 -11.96
CA ILE A 159 12.62 0.50 -11.32
C ILE A 159 12.22 -0.91 -10.88
N PRO A 160 12.00 -1.16 -9.57
CA PRO A 160 11.47 -2.43 -9.11
C PRO A 160 10.04 -2.65 -9.61
N VAL A 161 9.79 -3.82 -10.19
CA VAL A 161 8.48 -4.20 -10.71
C VAL A 161 7.98 -5.46 -9.99
N MET A 162 6.75 -5.38 -9.49
CA MET A 162 5.95 -6.53 -9.07
C MET A 162 5.01 -6.90 -10.23
N GLY A 163 5.07 -8.14 -10.69
CA GLY A 163 4.13 -8.63 -11.70
C GLY A 163 2.78 -9.00 -11.08
N HIS A 164 1.72 -9.04 -11.88
CA HIS A 164 0.40 -9.51 -11.45
C HIS A 164 -0.24 -10.36 -12.56
N VAL A 165 -0.58 -11.63 -12.23
CA VAL A 165 -1.23 -12.58 -13.14
C VAL A 165 -2.39 -13.32 -12.43
N GLY A 166 -3.15 -14.06 -13.22
CA GLY A 166 -4.42 -14.63 -12.78
C GLY A 166 -5.56 -13.71 -13.23
N LEU A 167 -6.46 -13.37 -12.31
CA LEU A 167 -7.46 -12.35 -12.57
C LEU A 167 -6.79 -10.98 -12.52
N THR A 168 -6.78 -10.27 -13.65
CA THR A 168 -6.26 -8.90 -13.76
C THR A 168 -7.45 -7.94 -13.90
N PRO A 169 -7.90 -7.27 -12.82
CA PRO A 169 -9.09 -6.39 -12.81
C PRO A 169 -9.15 -5.37 -13.94
N GLN A 170 -8.02 -4.81 -14.38
CA GLN A 170 -7.99 -3.83 -15.47
C GLN A 170 -8.48 -4.43 -16.80
N LYS A 171 -8.29 -5.74 -16.98
CA LYS A 171 -8.78 -6.51 -18.14
C LYS A 171 -10.10 -7.25 -17.85
N HIS A 172 -10.82 -6.94 -16.76
CA HIS A 172 -12.02 -7.72 -16.37
C HIS A 172 -13.09 -7.77 -17.48
N ASN A 173 -13.26 -6.71 -18.27
CA ASN A 173 -14.19 -6.68 -19.41
C ASN A 173 -13.81 -7.75 -20.46
N ALA A 174 -12.52 -7.89 -20.77
CA ALA A 174 -12.02 -8.93 -21.68
C ALA A 174 -12.10 -10.33 -21.06
N LEU A 175 -11.97 -10.44 -19.73
CA LEU A 175 -12.08 -11.70 -18.98
C LEU A 175 -13.54 -12.10 -18.68
N GLY A 176 -14.51 -11.27 -19.06
CA GLY A 176 -15.94 -11.50 -18.82
C GLY A 176 -16.33 -11.38 -17.34
N GLY A 177 -15.68 -10.49 -16.60
CA GLY A 177 -15.92 -10.16 -15.19
C GLY A 177 -14.90 -10.75 -14.22
N TYR A 178 -15.16 -10.57 -12.92
CA TYR A 178 -14.33 -11.07 -11.82
C TYR A 178 -14.51 -12.59 -11.62
N LYS A 179 -13.81 -13.38 -12.42
CA LYS A 179 -13.94 -14.85 -12.45
C LYS A 179 -12.63 -15.54 -12.06
N LEU A 180 -12.77 -16.71 -11.43
CA LEU A 180 -11.66 -17.63 -11.15
C LEU A 180 -10.94 -18.01 -12.45
N GLN A 181 -9.63 -17.79 -12.49
CA GLN A 181 -8.75 -18.18 -13.61
C GLN A 181 -8.06 -19.51 -13.31
N GLY A 182 -7.44 -20.14 -14.31
CA GLY A 182 -6.76 -21.44 -14.17
C GLY A 182 -7.72 -22.62 -14.00
N ARG A 183 -8.94 -22.54 -14.54
CA ARG A 183 -9.94 -23.63 -14.42
C ARG A 183 -9.73 -24.75 -15.44
N THR A 184 -9.06 -24.46 -16.54
CA THR A 184 -8.73 -25.43 -17.61
C THR A 184 -7.23 -25.64 -17.66
N VAL A 185 -6.81 -26.72 -18.34
CA VAL A 185 -5.39 -27.01 -18.55
C VAL A 185 -4.72 -25.88 -19.33
N ASP A 186 -5.32 -25.43 -20.44
CA ASP A 186 -4.75 -24.37 -21.27
C ASP A 186 -4.58 -23.06 -20.52
N ASP A 187 -5.57 -22.68 -19.71
CA ASP A 187 -5.52 -21.45 -18.92
C ASP A 187 -4.49 -21.55 -17.78
N SER A 188 -4.38 -22.73 -17.14
CA SER A 188 -3.35 -22.99 -16.14
C SER A 188 -1.93 -22.94 -16.72
N VAL A 189 -1.75 -23.50 -17.93
CA VAL A 189 -0.48 -23.46 -18.66
C VAL A 189 -0.14 -22.03 -19.09
N ARG A 190 -1.14 -21.24 -19.52
CA ARG A 190 -0.98 -19.82 -19.84
C ARG A 190 -0.46 -19.06 -18.63
N ILE A 191 -1.16 -19.14 -17.48
CA ILE A 191 -0.76 -18.44 -16.24
C ILE A 191 0.66 -18.85 -15.81
N PHE A 192 0.98 -20.14 -15.86
CA PHE A 192 2.33 -20.62 -15.54
C PHE A 192 3.39 -20.03 -16.48
N LYS A 193 3.13 -19.97 -17.79
CA LYS A 193 4.04 -19.36 -18.76
C LYS A 193 4.21 -17.86 -18.51
N GLU A 194 3.13 -17.15 -18.20
CA GLU A 194 3.18 -15.72 -17.84
C GLU A 194 4.04 -15.49 -16.60
N CYS A 195 3.91 -16.32 -15.56
CA CYS A 195 4.78 -16.27 -14.38
C CYS A 195 6.26 -16.45 -14.72
N MET A 196 6.59 -17.43 -15.57
CA MET A 196 7.97 -17.68 -16.00
C MET A 196 8.54 -16.50 -16.79
N LYS A 197 7.76 -15.93 -17.73
CA LYS A 197 8.15 -14.74 -18.49
C LYS A 197 8.41 -13.54 -17.59
N LEU A 198 7.56 -13.33 -16.58
CA LEU A 198 7.72 -12.25 -15.60
C LEU A 198 9.01 -12.41 -14.79
N GLN A 199 9.28 -13.62 -14.31
CA GLN A 199 10.54 -13.92 -13.63
C GLN A 199 11.75 -13.65 -14.53
N GLU A 200 11.73 -14.12 -15.78
CA GLU A 200 12.80 -13.86 -16.77
C GLU A 200 12.95 -12.36 -17.09
N ALA A 201 11.87 -11.58 -17.02
CA ALA A 201 11.89 -10.13 -17.19
C ALA A 201 12.49 -9.38 -16.00
N GLY A 202 12.67 -10.05 -14.85
CA GLY A 202 13.36 -9.51 -13.67
C GLY A 202 12.45 -8.84 -12.64
N VAL A 203 11.16 -9.23 -12.58
CA VAL A 203 10.29 -8.79 -11.47
C VAL A 203 10.84 -9.28 -10.12
N PHE A 204 10.62 -8.52 -9.05
CA PHE A 204 11.08 -8.94 -7.71
C PHE A 204 10.07 -9.83 -6.97
N ALA A 205 8.80 -9.79 -7.38
CA ALA A 205 7.69 -10.58 -6.82
C ALA A 205 6.55 -10.69 -7.85
N ILE A 206 5.65 -11.65 -7.67
CA ILE A 206 4.47 -11.85 -8.53
C ILE A 206 3.21 -12.00 -7.67
N VAL A 207 2.19 -11.18 -7.92
CA VAL A 207 0.84 -11.38 -7.37
C VAL A 207 0.12 -12.45 -8.19
N LEU A 208 -0.48 -13.42 -7.49
CA LEU A 208 -1.35 -14.44 -8.05
C LEU A 208 -2.77 -14.19 -7.53
N GLU A 209 -3.67 -13.74 -8.40
CA GLU A 209 -5.04 -13.39 -8.02
C GLU A 209 -6.07 -14.39 -8.55
N CYS A 210 -6.94 -14.88 -7.64
CA CYS A 210 -8.11 -15.68 -7.97
C CYS A 210 -7.79 -16.89 -8.87
N ILE A 211 -6.86 -17.74 -8.42
CA ILE A 211 -6.47 -19.01 -9.07
C ILE A 211 -6.57 -20.20 -8.11
N PRO A 212 -6.75 -21.45 -8.59
CA PRO A 212 -6.82 -22.62 -7.73
C PRO A 212 -5.59 -22.82 -6.85
N ASN A 213 -5.81 -23.20 -5.58
CA ASN A 213 -4.76 -23.39 -4.57
C ASN A 213 -3.64 -24.36 -5.01
N LYS A 214 -3.97 -25.43 -5.75
CA LYS A 214 -2.96 -26.37 -6.24
C LYS A 214 -2.12 -25.79 -7.38
N LEU A 215 -2.70 -24.91 -8.19
CA LEU A 215 -1.98 -24.22 -9.26
C LEU A 215 -1.01 -23.19 -8.68
N SER A 216 -1.45 -22.36 -7.74
CA SER A 216 -0.59 -21.39 -7.06
C SER A 216 0.54 -22.05 -6.27
N GLN A 217 0.27 -23.17 -5.59
CA GLN A 217 1.30 -23.97 -4.93
C GLN A 217 2.36 -24.42 -5.95
N TYR A 218 1.94 -25.05 -7.05
CA TYR A 218 2.86 -25.52 -8.08
C TYR A 218 3.67 -24.37 -8.70
N ILE A 219 3.05 -23.23 -8.98
CA ILE A 219 3.75 -22.03 -9.47
C ILE A 219 4.81 -21.58 -8.45
N THR A 220 4.43 -21.47 -7.18
CA THR A 220 5.32 -20.99 -6.10
C THR A 220 6.52 -21.91 -5.92
N GLU A 221 6.34 -23.22 -6.02
CA GLU A 221 7.43 -24.21 -5.95
C GLU A 221 8.41 -24.17 -7.14
N LYS A 222 8.00 -23.58 -8.28
CA LYS A 222 8.81 -23.50 -9.50
C LYS A 222 9.50 -22.16 -9.71
N LEU A 223 8.95 -21.09 -9.15
CA LEU A 223 9.55 -19.77 -9.22
C LEU A 223 10.66 -19.60 -8.18
N SER A 224 11.63 -18.75 -8.51
CA SER A 224 12.72 -18.29 -7.64
C SER A 224 12.46 -16.90 -7.06
N VAL A 225 11.33 -16.27 -7.42
CA VAL A 225 10.86 -15.01 -6.86
C VAL A 225 9.63 -15.26 -5.96
N PRO A 226 9.41 -14.46 -4.90
CA PRO A 226 8.26 -14.62 -4.04
C PRO A 226 6.94 -14.44 -4.81
N THR A 227 5.96 -15.29 -4.48
CA THR A 227 4.57 -15.16 -4.93
C THR A 227 3.72 -14.56 -3.81
N ILE A 228 2.82 -13.63 -4.14
CA ILE A 228 1.88 -13.02 -3.20
C ILE A 228 0.46 -13.40 -3.62
N GLY A 229 -0.25 -14.13 -2.76
CA GLY A 229 -1.59 -14.63 -3.06
C GLY A 229 -2.68 -13.64 -2.68
N ILE A 230 -3.73 -13.57 -3.50
CA ILE A 230 -5.04 -13.01 -3.12
C ILE A 230 -6.13 -13.89 -3.75
N GLY A 231 -6.80 -14.68 -2.92
CA GLY A 231 -7.66 -15.75 -3.43
C GLY A 231 -6.91 -16.85 -4.19
N ALA A 232 -5.63 -17.07 -3.84
CA ALA A 232 -4.78 -18.12 -4.41
C ALA A 232 -4.40 -19.20 -3.38
N GLY A 233 -5.06 -19.25 -2.22
CA GLY A 233 -4.76 -20.22 -1.16
C GLY A 233 -3.46 -19.91 -0.40
N PRO A 234 -3.11 -20.75 0.59
CA PRO A 234 -2.09 -20.43 1.60
C PRO A 234 -0.65 -20.76 1.17
N HIS A 235 -0.43 -21.37 0.00
CA HIS A 235 0.86 -21.91 -0.41
C HIS A 235 1.73 -20.94 -1.23
N THR A 236 1.32 -19.67 -1.34
CA THR A 236 2.17 -18.60 -1.87
C THR A 236 3.17 -18.14 -0.82
N SER A 237 4.22 -17.43 -1.25
CA SER A 237 5.25 -16.88 -0.34
C SER A 237 4.73 -15.78 0.60
N GLY A 238 3.60 -15.17 0.27
CA GLY A 238 2.93 -14.15 1.07
C GLY A 238 1.48 -13.99 0.66
N GLN A 239 0.78 -13.04 1.28
CA GLN A 239 -0.62 -12.75 1.02
C GLN A 239 -0.87 -11.23 0.92
N VAL A 240 -1.81 -10.84 0.07
CA VAL A 240 -2.33 -9.47 -0.02
C VAL A 240 -3.84 -9.41 0.17
N LEU A 241 -4.32 -8.40 0.89
CA LEU A 241 -5.74 -8.06 0.97
C LEU A 241 -5.94 -6.54 0.87
N VAL A 242 -7.12 -6.15 0.38
CA VAL A 242 -7.55 -4.76 0.36
C VAL A 242 -7.96 -4.34 1.77
N ILE A 243 -7.43 -3.23 2.27
CA ILE A 243 -7.61 -2.81 3.67
C ILE A 243 -9.07 -2.64 4.08
N SER A 244 -9.91 -2.14 3.16
CA SER A 244 -11.34 -1.95 3.42
C SER A 244 -12.04 -3.28 3.70
N ASP A 245 -11.62 -4.33 3.02
CA ASP A 245 -12.22 -5.65 3.12
C ASP A 245 -11.65 -6.37 4.35
N LEU A 246 -10.33 -6.28 4.54
CA LEU A 246 -9.61 -6.83 5.69
C LEU A 246 -10.15 -6.28 7.03
N LEU A 247 -10.44 -4.98 7.13
CA LEU A 247 -10.91 -4.34 8.36
C LEU A 247 -12.44 -4.25 8.46
N GLY A 248 -13.19 -4.73 7.46
CA GLY A 248 -14.66 -4.64 7.46
C GLY A 248 -15.16 -3.20 7.46
N MET A 249 -14.54 -2.34 6.64
CA MET A 249 -14.93 -0.93 6.46
C MET A 249 -16.09 -0.75 5.49
N ARG A 250 -16.38 -1.76 4.66
CA ARG A 250 -17.47 -1.76 3.69
C ARG A 250 -18.56 -2.75 4.11
N GLY A 251 -19.77 -2.51 3.61
CA GLY A 251 -20.97 -3.30 3.92
C GLY A 251 -21.02 -4.66 3.21
N SER A 252 -22.21 -5.07 2.78
CA SER A 252 -22.62 -6.46 2.54
C SER A 252 -22.12 -7.16 1.27
N HIS A 253 -20.90 -6.88 0.80
CA HIS A 253 -20.30 -7.66 -0.29
C HIS A 253 -18.82 -7.89 -0.06
N VAL A 254 -18.50 -9.01 0.59
CA VAL A 254 -17.14 -9.44 0.87
C VAL A 254 -16.78 -10.58 -0.09
N PRO A 255 -15.74 -10.45 -0.93
CA PRO A 255 -15.32 -11.53 -1.81
C PRO A 255 -15.04 -12.81 -1.05
N LYS A 256 -15.33 -13.98 -1.64
CA LYS A 256 -15.20 -15.29 -0.98
C LYS A 256 -13.83 -15.55 -0.34
N PHE A 257 -12.76 -15.01 -0.94
CA PHE A 257 -11.39 -15.22 -0.46
C PHE A 257 -10.99 -14.30 0.69
N VAL A 258 -11.82 -13.32 1.05
CA VAL A 258 -11.51 -12.39 2.13
C VAL A 258 -11.93 -12.98 3.47
N GLN A 259 -10.99 -12.98 4.41
CA GLN A 259 -11.29 -13.09 5.83
C GLN A 259 -11.25 -11.67 6.44
N GLN A 260 -12.32 -11.28 7.12
CA GLN A 260 -12.35 -10.02 7.86
C GLN A 260 -11.68 -10.20 9.22
N TYR A 261 -10.78 -9.27 9.55
CA TYR A 261 -10.07 -9.18 10.83
C TYR A 261 -10.57 -8.00 11.69
N GLY A 262 -11.59 -7.28 11.22
CA GLY A 262 -12.22 -6.17 11.92
C GLY A 262 -13.68 -5.97 11.50
N ASN A 263 -14.37 -5.08 12.20
CA ASN A 263 -15.75 -4.68 11.93
C ASN A 263 -15.88 -3.15 12.05
N PHE A 264 -15.04 -2.45 11.28
CA PHE A 264 -14.90 -1.00 11.37
C PHE A 264 -16.18 -0.25 11.03
N LEU A 265 -16.96 -0.71 10.05
CA LEU A 265 -18.20 -0.06 9.66
C LEU A 265 -19.19 -0.01 10.82
N GLU A 266 -19.40 -1.13 11.51
CA GLU A 266 -20.32 -1.18 12.64
C GLU A 266 -19.84 -0.27 13.78
N GLN A 267 -18.55 -0.30 14.11
CA GLN A 267 -17.98 0.56 15.14
C GLN A 267 -18.15 2.05 14.81
N ALA A 268 -17.88 2.44 13.55
CA ALA A 268 -18.05 3.81 13.08
C ALA A 268 -19.52 4.25 13.15
N VAL A 269 -20.44 3.42 12.65
CA VAL A 269 -21.90 3.71 12.69
C VAL A 269 -22.39 3.87 14.12
N ASN A 270 -21.98 2.98 15.03
CA ASN A 270 -22.37 3.04 16.44
C ASN A 270 -21.81 4.29 17.13
N GLY A 271 -20.56 4.65 16.86
CA GLY A 271 -19.95 5.89 17.38
C GLY A 271 -20.68 7.15 16.90
N ILE A 272 -21.03 7.22 15.62
CA ILE A 272 -21.77 8.35 15.04
C ILE A 272 -23.19 8.43 15.62
N LYS A 273 -23.89 7.30 15.78
CA LYS A 273 -25.21 7.25 16.43
C LYS A 273 -25.13 7.77 17.86
N LYS A 274 -24.14 7.31 18.63
CA LYS A 274 -23.93 7.76 20.00
C LYS A 274 -23.67 9.28 20.07
N TYR A 275 -22.80 9.80 19.20
CA TYR A 275 -22.59 11.24 19.09
C TYR A 275 -23.91 11.99 18.80
N GLN A 276 -24.72 11.48 17.88
CA GLN A 276 -26.01 12.08 17.56
C GLN A 276 -26.97 12.10 18.76
N GLU A 277 -27.03 11.02 19.53
CA GLU A 277 -27.81 10.93 20.78
C GLU A 277 -27.32 11.94 21.82
N ASP A 278 -26.00 12.06 21.98
CA ASP A 278 -25.41 12.97 22.97
C ASP A 278 -25.67 14.45 22.61
N VAL A 279 -25.65 14.79 21.32
CA VAL A 279 -26.04 16.13 20.82
C VAL A 279 -27.53 16.38 21.04
N LYS A 280 -28.41 15.44 20.67
CA LYS A 280 -29.86 15.59 20.81
C LYS A 280 -30.30 15.72 22.28
N SER A 281 -29.62 15.00 23.18
CA SER A 281 -29.85 15.07 24.62
C SER A 281 -29.15 16.25 25.30
N ARG A 282 -28.34 17.04 24.55
CA ARG A 282 -27.49 18.13 25.07
C ARG A 282 -26.51 17.69 26.16
N THR A 283 -26.14 16.41 26.18
CA THR A 283 -25.08 15.89 27.05
C THR A 283 -23.70 16.14 26.45
N PHE A 284 -23.62 16.24 25.11
CA PHE A 284 -22.47 16.78 24.40
C PHE A 284 -22.75 18.18 23.82
N PRO A 285 -21.80 19.13 23.95
CA PRO A 285 -20.58 19.03 24.74
C PRO A 285 -20.84 19.12 26.25
N ASN A 286 -20.18 18.27 27.04
CA ASN A 286 -20.06 18.51 28.48
C ASN A 286 -19.34 19.85 28.73
N PRO A 287 -19.95 20.81 29.47
CA PRO A 287 -19.37 22.15 29.66
C PRO A 287 -18.05 22.19 30.44
N ASP A 288 -17.80 21.22 31.33
CA ASP A 288 -16.56 21.18 32.11
C ASP A 288 -15.42 20.49 31.36
N ALA A 289 -15.72 19.43 30.60
CA ALA A 289 -14.71 18.68 29.86
C ALA A 289 -14.37 19.29 28.50
N HIS A 290 -15.34 19.89 27.81
CA HIS A 290 -15.18 20.39 26.44
C HIS A 290 -15.47 21.89 26.30
N GLY A 291 -16.04 22.52 27.32
CA GLY A 291 -16.39 23.94 27.30
C GLY A 291 -15.28 24.84 27.86
N PHE A 292 -15.37 26.12 27.53
CA PHE A 292 -14.50 27.16 28.08
C PHE A 292 -15.28 28.03 29.06
N LYS A 293 -14.70 28.32 30.23
CA LYS A 293 -15.36 29.09 31.29
C LYS A 293 -15.18 30.59 31.06
N MET A 294 -16.25 31.36 31.28
CA MET A 294 -16.20 32.83 31.33
C MET A 294 -16.29 33.28 32.80
N LYS A 295 -15.45 34.25 33.18
CA LYS A 295 -15.56 34.91 34.49
C LYS A 295 -16.89 35.64 34.60
N LYS A 296 -17.53 35.55 35.76
CA LYS A 296 -18.85 36.15 35.98
C LYS A 296 -18.85 37.65 35.72
N GLU A 297 -17.79 38.35 36.15
CA GLU A 297 -17.67 39.80 36.02
C GLU A 297 -17.64 40.24 34.55
N VAL A 298 -16.99 39.45 33.69
CA VAL A 298 -16.94 39.70 32.24
C VAL A 298 -18.32 39.50 31.61
N LEU A 299 -19.05 38.47 32.04
CA LEU A 299 -20.40 38.22 31.55
C LEU A 299 -21.37 39.33 31.96
N ASP A 300 -21.25 39.83 33.19
CA ASP A 300 -22.13 40.89 33.70
C ASP A 300 -21.86 42.22 32.97
N GLN A 301 -20.60 42.59 32.76
CA GLN A 301 -20.23 43.77 31.93
C GLN A 301 -20.73 43.65 30.48
N PHE A 302 -20.60 42.46 29.88
CA PHE A 302 -21.13 42.21 28.54
C PHE A 302 -22.64 42.48 28.48
N LYS A 303 -23.41 41.95 29.46
CA LYS A 303 -24.86 42.13 29.52
C LYS A 303 -25.26 43.60 29.68
N GLU A 304 -24.53 44.38 30.46
CA GLU A 304 -24.78 45.82 30.61
C GLU A 304 -24.56 46.55 29.28
N ASN A 305 -23.45 46.27 28.58
CA ASN A 305 -23.09 46.95 27.34
C ASN A 305 -24.02 46.65 26.16
N VAL A 306 -24.72 45.51 26.15
CA VAL A 306 -25.65 45.13 25.07
C VAL A 306 -27.12 45.35 25.40
N LYS A 307 -27.43 45.88 26.58
CA LYS A 307 -28.81 46.01 27.08
C LYS A 307 -29.71 46.89 26.20
N ASP A 308 -29.11 47.88 25.53
CA ASP A 308 -29.81 48.90 24.74
C ASP A 308 -29.50 48.81 23.22
N LEU A 309 -28.88 47.71 22.77
CA LEU A 309 -28.73 47.36 21.34
C LEU A 309 -29.98 46.64 20.83
#